data_AF-A0A550HBX2-F1
#
_entry.id   AF-A0A550HBX2-F1
#
_cell.length_a   1.000
_cell.length_b   1.000
_cell.length_c   1.000
_cell.angle_alpha   90.00
_cell.angle_beta   90.00
_cell.angle_gamma   90.00
#
_symmetry.space_group_name_H-M   'P 1'
#
loop_
_entity.id
_entity.type
_entity.pdbx_description
1 polymer ?
#
loop_
_entity_poly.entity_id
_entity_poly.type
_entity_poly.pdbx_seq_one_letter_code
_entity_poly.pdbx_strand_id
1 'polypeptide(L)'
;MADNARRVAVISLGGTIAMTTQTDGGATPTLAADDLIAAVPGLADTGIHVDVHDFRRLPGASLAFSDLLELAAKVETLAVDGVVVTQGTDTIEETAYLLDLVTTGDTPIVVTGAMRNASMAGADGPANVLAAIRVAASTEVRGTGCVVVFAEEIHAARWVRKTHATSPTAFTSYPGPIGYVAEDRVRITARPSAATAIDPRSAAVPTRTA
;
A
#
# COMPACT_ATOMS: atom_id res chain seq x y z
N MET A 1 25.59 -13.99 14.83
CA MET A 1 24.32 -14.42 14.19
C MET A 1 24.00 -13.36 13.17
N ALA A 2 23.90 -13.70 11.89
CA ALA A 2 23.54 -12.72 10.88
C ALA A 2 22.18 -12.12 11.26
N ASP A 3 22.14 -10.81 11.38
CA ASP A 3 20.94 -10.04 11.68
C ASP A 3 19.95 -10.27 10.54
N ASN A 4 18.97 -11.16 10.74
CA ASN A 4 17.97 -11.49 9.74
C ASN A 4 16.80 -10.50 9.82
N ALA A 5 17.13 -9.21 9.92
CA ALA A 5 16.18 -8.12 9.88
C ALA A 5 15.43 -8.17 8.55
N ARG A 6 14.10 -8.20 8.62
CA ARG A 6 13.26 -8.15 7.41
C ARG A 6 13.46 -6.82 6.72
N ARG A 7 13.57 -6.85 5.40
CA ARG A 7 13.79 -5.66 4.60
C ARG A 7 12.54 -5.31 3.80
N VAL A 8 11.98 -4.13 4.04
CA VAL A 8 10.76 -3.65 3.38
C VAL A 8 11.07 -2.39 2.58
N ALA A 9 10.68 -2.37 1.30
CA ALA A 9 10.75 -1.15 0.50
C ALA A 9 9.45 -0.35 0.64
N VAL A 10 9.54 0.93 0.96
CA VAL A 10 8.43 1.88 0.94
C VAL A 10 8.56 2.75 -0.29
N ILE A 11 7.60 2.63 -1.21
CA ILE A 11 7.55 3.37 -2.47
C ILE A 11 6.45 4.43 -2.37
N SER A 12 6.82 5.70 -2.48
CA SER A 12 5.86 6.81 -2.44
C SER A 12 5.43 7.24 -3.84
N LEU A 13 4.11 7.34 -4.02
CA LEU A 13 3.46 7.93 -5.20
C LEU A 13 2.92 9.34 -4.92
N GLY A 14 2.97 9.79 -3.67
CA GLY A 14 2.40 11.05 -3.18
C GLY A 14 1.00 10.89 -2.58
N GLY A 15 0.18 11.95 -2.70
CA GLY A 15 -1.17 12.02 -2.14
C GLY A 15 -1.24 12.46 -0.67
N THR A 16 -2.44 12.39 -0.08
CA THR A 16 -2.80 12.98 1.23
C THR A 16 -1.85 12.62 2.37
N ILE A 17 -1.30 11.40 2.34
CA ILE A 17 -0.35 10.93 3.35
C ILE A 17 0.92 11.78 3.40
N ALA A 18 1.35 12.34 2.27
CA ALA A 18 2.52 13.22 2.14
C ALA A 18 2.16 14.72 2.22
N MET A 19 0.91 15.07 2.51
CA MET A 19 0.44 16.45 2.52
C MET A 19 0.48 17.07 3.92
N THR A 20 0.87 18.34 3.99
CA THR A 20 0.68 19.19 5.18
C THR A 20 -0.24 20.37 4.87
N THR A 21 -0.91 20.88 5.89
CA THR A 21 -1.76 22.07 5.78
C THR A 21 -0.90 23.33 5.75
N GLN A 22 -1.11 24.18 4.75
CA GLN A 22 -0.56 25.53 4.63
C GLN A 22 -1.29 26.48 5.59
N THR A 23 -0.70 27.64 5.88
CA THR A 23 -1.32 28.67 6.74
C THR A 23 -2.64 29.22 6.22
N ASP A 24 -2.97 29.03 4.93
CA ASP A 24 -4.22 29.43 4.29
C ASP A 24 -5.30 28.32 4.28
N GLY A 25 -5.01 27.14 4.84
CA GLY A 25 -5.92 26.00 4.90
C GLY A 25 -5.84 25.03 3.71
N GLY A 26 -5.02 25.31 2.68
CA GLY A 26 -4.76 24.37 1.58
C GLY A 26 -3.84 23.22 2.00
N ALA A 27 -3.97 22.04 1.39
CA ALA A 27 -3.05 20.91 1.59
C ALA A 27 -2.05 20.83 0.44
N THR A 28 -0.74 20.76 0.74
CA THR A 28 0.33 20.64 -0.27
C THR A 28 1.23 19.45 0.04
N PRO A 29 1.68 18.68 -0.98
CA PRO A 29 2.60 17.58 -0.77
C PRO A 29 3.99 18.13 -0.41
N THR A 30 4.32 18.10 0.88
CA THR A 30 5.55 18.70 1.43
C THR A 30 6.50 17.68 2.03
N LEU A 31 5.99 16.50 2.40
CA LEU A 31 6.79 15.45 3.04
C LEU A 31 7.43 14.55 1.98
N ALA A 32 8.75 14.38 2.06
CA ALA A 32 9.43 13.31 1.34
C ALA A 32 9.08 11.97 2.00
N ALA A 33 9.30 10.86 1.29
CA ALA A 33 9.02 9.55 1.86
C ALA A 33 9.88 9.25 3.11
N ASP A 34 11.09 9.79 3.21
CA ASP A 34 11.93 9.65 4.41
C ASP A 34 11.30 10.36 5.62
N ASP A 35 10.68 11.53 5.41
CA ASP A 35 9.99 12.26 6.47
C ASP A 35 8.77 11.48 6.97
N LEU A 36 8.05 10.81 6.05
CA LEU A 36 6.93 9.94 6.41
C LEU A 36 7.38 8.79 7.32
N ILE A 37 8.49 8.15 6.98
CA ILE A 37 9.03 7.02 7.76
C ILE A 37 9.60 7.49 9.10
N ALA A 38 10.31 8.61 9.13
CA ALA A 38 10.83 9.20 10.36
C ALA A 38 9.72 9.60 11.34
N ALA A 39 8.52 9.94 10.83
CA ALA A 39 7.37 10.31 11.63
C ALA A 39 6.58 9.13 12.20
N VAL A 40 6.91 7.87 11.88
CA VAL A 40 6.16 6.68 12.34
C VAL A 40 6.65 6.21 13.72
N PRO A 41 5.85 6.39 14.79
CA PRO A 41 6.23 5.92 16.13
C PRO A 41 6.28 4.39 16.18
N GLY A 42 7.24 3.83 16.93
CA GLY A 42 7.36 2.38 17.14
C GLY A 42 7.94 1.59 15.96
N LEU A 43 8.25 2.23 14.82
CA LEU A 43 8.87 1.53 13.68
C LEU A 43 10.26 0.98 14.03
N ALA A 44 11.09 1.76 14.70
CA ALA A 44 12.43 1.32 15.11
C ALA A 44 12.39 0.08 16.02
N ASP A 45 11.36 -0.03 16.87
CA ASP A 45 11.18 -1.14 17.81
C ASP A 45 10.79 -2.46 17.10
N THR A 46 10.38 -2.40 15.83
CA THR A 46 10.03 -3.59 15.04
C THR A 46 11.24 -4.39 14.59
N GLY A 47 12.43 -3.77 14.50
CA GLY A 47 13.61 -4.38 13.89
C GLY A 47 13.51 -4.60 12.38
N ILE A 48 12.50 -4.02 11.70
CA ILE A 48 12.35 -4.08 10.25
C ILE A 48 13.20 -2.97 9.62
N HIS A 49 14.06 -3.36 8.66
CA HIS A 49 14.83 -2.41 7.86
C HIS A 49 13.96 -1.84 6.74
N VAL A 50 13.84 -0.52 6.67
CA VAL A 50 13.00 0.16 5.66
C VAL A 50 13.89 0.87 4.64
N ASP A 51 13.73 0.51 3.36
CA ASP A 51 14.31 1.23 2.23
C ASP A 51 13.26 2.16 1.63
N VAL A 52 13.58 3.43 1.46
CA VAL A 52 12.61 4.42 0.98
C VAL A 52 12.89 4.80 -0.47
N HIS A 53 11.82 4.89 -1.27
CA HIS A 53 11.88 5.25 -2.68
C HIS A 53 10.80 6.27 -3.04
N ASP A 54 11.21 7.49 -3.36
CA ASP A 54 10.33 8.45 -4.04
C ASP A 54 10.17 8.06 -5.52
N PHE A 55 8.98 7.64 -5.93
CA PHE A 55 8.72 7.17 -7.30
C PHE A 55 7.91 8.17 -8.13
N ARG A 56 6.84 8.71 -7.54
CA ARG A 56 6.00 9.79 -8.09
C ARG A 56 5.55 10.74 -6.99
N ARG A 57 5.09 11.94 -7.39
CA ARG A 57 4.47 12.92 -6.49
C ARG A 57 3.20 13.47 -7.12
N LEU A 58 2.22 12.59 -7.33
CA LEU A 58 0.96 12.92 -8.00
C LEU A 58 -0.22 12.75 -7.02
N PRO A 59 -1.31 13.53 -7.18
CA PRO A 59 -2.59 13.16 -6.60
C PRO A 59 -3.02 11.77 -7.08
N GLY A 60 -3.69 10.98 -6.23
CA GLY A 60 -4.10 9.61 -6.59
C GLY A 60 -4.95 9.57 -7.86
N ALA A 61 -5.87 10.54 -8.01
CA ALA A 61 -6.71 10.70 -9.21
C ALA A 61 -5.96 11.09 -10.49
N SER A 62 -4.66 11.41 -10.40
CA SER A 62 -3.81 11.80 -11.53
C SER A 62 -2.81 10.72 -11.93
N LEU A 63 -2.82 9.55 -11.29
CA LEU A 63 -1.98 8.42 -11.68
C LEU A 63 -2.50 7.80 -12.97
N ALA A 64 -1.63 7.66 -13.97
CA ALA A 64 -1.96 6.98 -15.21
C ALA A 64 -1.63 5.48 -15.11
N PHE A 65 -2.27 4.66 -15.95
CA PHE A 65 -1.93 3.23 -16.06
C PHE A 65 -0.45 2.99 -16.35
N SER A 66 0.19 3.87 -17.14
CA SER A 66 1.64 3.79 -17.39
C SER A 66 2.47 3.95 -16.12
N ASP A 67 2.09 4.85 -15.21
CA ASP A 67 2.77 5.00 -13.93
C ASP A 67 2.67 3.72 -13.09
N LEU A 68 1.50 3.07 -13.11
CA LEU A 68 1.26 1.84 -12.37
C LEU A 68 2.00 0.62 -12.95
N LEU A 69 2.13 0.56 -14.28
CA LEU A 69 2.92 -0.49 -14.95
C LEU A 69 4.42 -0.30 -14.70
N GLU A 70 4.92 0.94 -14.71
CA GLU A 70 6.30 1.23 -14.31
C GLU A 70 6.55 0.92 -12.83
N LEU A 71 5.57 1.19 -11.96
CA LEU A 71 5.61 0.80 -10.56
C LEU A 71 5.71 -0.72 -10.40
N ALA A 72 4.85 -1.48 -11.10
CA ALA A 72 4.90 -2.94 -11.06
C ALA A 72 6.28 -3.47 -11.47
N ALA A 73 6.84 -2.94 -12.58
CA ALA A 73 8.18 -3.30 -13.02
C ALA A 73 9.24 -2.94 -11.97
N LYS A 74 9.13 -1.78 -11.31
CA LYS A 74 10.02 -1.39 -10.22
C LYS A 74 9.93 -2.37 -9.05
N VAL A 75 8.72 -2.75 -8.63
CA VAL A 75 8.49 -3.70 -7.53
C VAL A 75 9.18 -5.03 -7.80
N GLU A 76 9.07 -5.58 -9.02
CA GLU A 76 9.70 -6.85 -9.39
C GLU A 76 11.24 -6.80 -9.40
N THR A 77 11.85 -5.62 -9.50
CA THR A 77 13.32 -5.48 -9.48
C THR A 77 13.92 -5.40 -8.07
N LEU A 78 13.10 -5.23 -7.03
CA LEU A 78 13.57 -5.02 -5.67
C LEU A 78 13.89 -6.34 -4.97
N ALA A 79 15.12 -6.47 -4.46
CA ALA A 79 15.54 -7.59 -3.63
C ALA A 79 15.20 -7.33 -2.15
N VAL A 80 13.92 -7.40 -1.80
CA VAL A 80 13.36 -7.13 -0.47
C VAL A 80 12.37 -8.21 -0.04
N ASP A 81 12.07 -8.28 1.26
CA ASP A 81 11.11 -9.23 1.83
C ASP A 81 9.65 -8.83 1.60
N GLY A 82 9.39 -7.54 1.34
CA GLY A 82 8.06 -6.99 1.10
C GLY A 82 8.11 -5.54 0.60
N VAL A 83 7.01 -5.08 0.01
CA VAL A 83 6.87 -3.71 -0.51
C VAL A 83 5.61 -3.07 0.07
N VAL A 84 5.75 -1.81 0.48
CA VAL A 84 4.65 -0.91 0.81
C VAL A 84 4.60 0.20 -0.23
N VAL A 85 3.42 0.46 -0.79
CA VAL A 85 3.16 1.59 -1.68
C VAL A 85 2.28 2.60 -0.93
N THR A 86 2.76 3.83 -0.77
CA THR A 86 1.98 4.91 -0.14
C THR A 86 1.41 5.84 -1.21
N GLN A 87 0.09 6.07 -1.16
CA GLN A 87 -0.64 6.85 -2.16
C GLN A 87 -1.79 7.67 -1.54
N GLY A 88 -2.31 8.64 -2.31
CA GLY A 88 -3.63 9.22 -2.07
C GLY A 88 -4.76 8.20 -2.24
N THR A 89 -5.79 8.31 -1.40
CA THR A 89 -6.77 7.23 -1.20
C THR A 89 -7.78 7.06 -2.33
N ASP A 90 -7.92 8.03 -3.24
CA ASP A 90 -8.98 8.04 -4.26
C ASP A 90 -8.94 6.85 -5.23
N THR A 91 -7.74 6.34 -5.51
CA THR A 91 -7.51 5.28 -6.51
C THR A 91 -6.68 4.12 -5.95
N ILE A 92 -6.64 3.95 -4.62
CA ILE A 92 -5.92 2.84 -3.97
C ILE A 92 -6.48 1.49 -4.43
N GLU A 93 -7.81 1.35 -4.54
CA GLU A 93 -8.46 0.11 -4.98
C GLU A 93 -8.04 -0.28 -6.40
N GLU A 94 -7.93 0.68 -7.32
CA GLU A 94 -7.50 0.47 -8.70
C GLU A 94 -6.01 0.10 -8.78
N THR A 95 -5.17 0.81 -8.02
CA THR A 95 -3.73 0.57 -7.98
C THR A 95 -3.42 -0.81 -7.41
N ALA A 96 -4.03 -1.16 -6.28
CA ALA A 96 -3.86 -2.47 -5.66
C ALA A 96 -4.33 -3.57 -6.60
N TYR A 97 -5.48 -3.39 -7.27
CA TYR A 97 -5.99 -4.40 -8.19
C TYR A 97 -5.11 -4.59 -9.43
N LEU A 98 -4.56 -3.50 -9.99
CA LEU A 98 -3.63 -3.62 -11.11
C LEU A 98 -2.35 -4.37 -10.68
N LEU A 99 -1.76 -4.01 -9.54
CA LEU A 99 -0.56 -4.69 -9.02
C LEU A 99 -0.84 -6.17 -8.75
N ASP A 100 -2.02 -6.52 -8.23
CA ASP A 100 -2.46 -7.90 -8.01
C ASP A 100 -2.50 -8.72 -9.31
N LEU A 101 -2.86 -8.08 -10.42
CA LEU A 101 -2.99 -8.75 -11.72
C LEU A 101 -1.66 -8.90 -12.45
N VAL A 102 -0.75 -7.92 -12.36
CA VAL A 102 0.41 -7.85 -13.27
C VAL A 102 1.74 -8.24 -12.62
N THR A 103 1.78 -8.41 -11.30
CA THR A 103 2.98 -8.88 -10.59
C THR A 103 2.93 -10.38 -10.40
N THR A 104 4.10 -11.03 -10.51
CA THR A 104 4.17 -12.51 -10.57
C THR A 104 4.98 -13.15 -9.44
N GLY A 105 5.53 -12.34 -8.53
CA GLY A 105 6.38 -12.79 -7.42
C GLY A 105 5.62 -13.05 -6.12
N ASP A 106 6.29 -13.76 -5.20
CA ASP A 106 5.78 -14.04 -3.84
C ASP A 106 6.03 -12.90 -2.83
N THR A 107 6.71 -11.84 -3.26
CA THR A 107 6.99 -10.67 -2.43
C THR A 107 5.67 -9.98 -2.07
N PRO A 108 5.29 -9.88 -0.78
CA PRO A 108 4.11 -9.14 -0.36
C PRO A 108 4.11 -7.71 -0.89
N ILE A 109 2.98 -7.29 -1.45
CA ILE A 109 2.74 -5.92 -1.88
C ILE A 109 1.57 -5.37 -1.07
N VAL A 110 1.80 -4.29 -0.35
CA VAL A 110 0.81 -3.62 0.47
C VAL A 110 0.61 -2.19 -0.03
N VAL A 111 -0.60 -1.81 -0.40
CA VAL A 111 -0.94 -0.41 -0.72
C VAL A 111 -1.61 0.23 0.49
N THR A 112 -1.21 1.45 0.84
CA THR A 112 -1.80 2.20 1.95
C THR A 112 -1.79 3.70 1.70
N GLY A 113 -2.42 4.46 2.60
CA GLY A 113 -2.56 5.90 2.53
C GLY A 113 -3.05 6.49 3.85
N ALA A 114 -3.60 7.69 3.79
CA ALA A 114 -4.20 8.36 4.95
C ALA A 114 -5.45 9.14 4.51
N MET A 115 -6.49 9.10 5.33
CA MET A 115 -7.71 9.89 5.13
C MET A 115 -7.59 11.29 5.75
N ARG A 116 -6.76 11.42 6.79
CA ARG A 116 -6.43 12.69 7.44
C ARG A 116 -4.96 13.02 7.18
N ASN A 117 -4.70 14.27 6.83
CA ASN A 117 -3.33 14.71 6.59
C ASN A 117 -2.53 14.80 7.90
N ALA A 118 -1.20 14.90 7.80
CA ALA A 118 -0.30 14.86 8.96
C ALA A 118 -0.48 16.01 9.96
N SER A 119 -1.11 17.12 9.55
CA SER A 119 -1.37 18.29 10.40
C SER A 119 -2.71 18.23 11.14
N MET A 120 -3.56 17.25 10.83
CA MET A 120 -4.90 17.12 11.44
C MET A 120 -4.85 16.35 12.77
N ALA A 121 -5.74 16.73 13.69
CA ALA A 121 -5.97 15.94 14.90
C ALA A 121 -6.46 14.52 14.53
N GLY A 122 -5.80 13.52 15.10
CA GLY A 122 -6.09 12.11 14.80
C GLY A 122 -5.68 11.69 13.39
N ALA A 123 -4.58 12.25 12.85
CA ALA A 123 -3.94 11.78 11.63
C ALA A 123 -3.71 10.25 11.68
N ASP A 124 -4.12 9.56 10.62
CA ASP A 124 -4.13 8.10 10.52
C ASP A 124 -2.94 7.53 9.74
N GLY A 125 -2.21 8.38 9.00
CA GLY A 125 -1.05 8.00 8.20
C GLY A 125 0.01 7.19 8.96
N PRO A 126 0.53 7.65 10.11
CA PRO A 126 1.56 6.92 10.85
C PRO A 126 1.14 5.49 11.25
N ALA A 127 -0.11 5.32 11.72
CA ALA A 127 -0.63 4.02 12.10
C ALA A 127 -0.81 3.09 10.88
N ASN A 128 -1.36 3.62 9.79
CA ASN A 128 -1.55 2.88 8.54
C ASN A 128 -0.20 2.43 7.94
N VAL A 129 0.81 3.30 7.93
CA VAL A 129 2.16 2.96 7.44
C VAL A 129 2.82 1.90 8.30
N LEU A 130 2.77 2.02 9.64
CA LEU A 130 3.33 1.02 10.54
C LEU A 130 2.68 -0.35 10.33
N ALA A 131 1.35 -0.38 10.25
CA ALA A 131 0.59 -1.60 9.99
C ALA A 131 0.97 -2.20 8.63
N ALA A 132 1.07 -1.37 7.58
CA ALA A 132 1.46 -1.82 6.25
C ALA A 132 2.87 -2.42 6.21
N ILE A 133 3.85 -1.81 6.90
CA ILE A 133 5.23 -2.32 6.99
C ILE A 133 5.25 -3.68 7.70
N ARG A 134 4.51 -3.83 8.80
CA ARG A 134 4.39 -5.12 9.51
C ARG A 134 3.75 -6.20 8.64
N VAL A 135 2.71 -5.84 7.88
CA VAL A 135 2.07 -6.76 6.93
C VAL A 135 3.06 -7.16 5.84
N ALA A 136 3.76 -6.21 5.22
CA ALA A 136 4.75 -6.47 4.17
C ALA A 136 5.91 -7.36 4.67
N ALA A 137 6.34 -7.20 5.92
CA ALA A 137 7.40 -8.03 6.52
C ALA A 137 6.92 -9.43 6.97
N SER A 138 5.61 -9.66 7.04
CA SER A 138 5.04 -10.90 7.55
C SER A 138 5.03 -12.01 6.50
N THR A 139 5.39 -13.23 6.90
CA THR A 139 5.21 -14.41 6.04
C THR A 139 3.76 -14.83 5.91
N GLU A 140 2.87 -14.40 6.82
CA GLU A 140 1.46 -14.80 6.81
C GLU A 140 0.72 -14.28 5.56
N VAL A 141 1.10 -13.10 5.05
CA VAL A 141 0.46 -12.48 3.88
C VAL A 141 0.99 -13.02 2.55
N ARG A 142 2.01 -13.87 2.54
CA ARG A 142 2.50 -14.48 1.29
C ARG A 142 1.40 -15.29 0.63
N GLY A 143 1.30 -15.17 -0.70
CA GLY A 143 0.30 -15.85 -1.50
C GLY A 143 -1.13 -15.30 -1.35
N THR A 144 -1.34 -14.14 -0.72
CA THR A 144 -2.66 -13.47 -0.70
C THR A 144 -2.86 -12.50 -1.87
N GLY A 145 -1.85 -12.34 -2.73
CA GLY A 145 -1.81 -11.28 -3.74
C GLY A 145 -1.47 -9.91 -3.15
N CYS A 146 -1.70 -8.86 -3.92
CA CYS A 146 -1.62 -7.49 -3.42
C CYS A 146 -2.74 -7.22 -2.41
N VAL A 147 -2.42 -6.51 -1.33
CA VAL A 147 -3.38 -6.16 -0.28
C VAL A 147 -3.42 -4.66 -0.04
N VAL A 148 -4.53 -4.19 0.50
CA VAL A 148 -4.68 -2.82 1.03
C VAL A 148 -4.74 -2.91 2.54
N VAL A 149 -3.95 -2.08 3.23
CA VAL A 149 -3.98 -1.99 4.69
C VAL A 149 -4.47 -0.62 5.11
N PHE A 150 -5.53 -0.58 5.90
CA PHE A 150 -6.15 0.65 6.41
C PHE A 150 -6.86 0.37 7.73
N ALA A 151 -6.70 1.26 8.71
CA ALA A 151 -7.37 1.13 10.01
C ALA A 151 -7.20 -0.28 10.65
N GLU A 152 -5.98 -0.82 10.56
CA GLU A 152 -5.61 -2.17 11.05
C GLU A 152 -6.31 -3.35 10.34
N GLU A 153 -7.11 -3.10 9.31
CA GLU A 153 -7.71 -4.14 8.45
C GLU A 153 -6.82 -4.44 7.24
N ILE A 154 -6.77 -5.72 6.85
CA ILE A 154 -6.05 -6.21 5.68
C ILE A 154 -7.08 -6.65 4.65
N HIS A 155 -7.13 -5.98 3.50
CA HIS A 155 -8.09 -6.22 2.45
C HIS A 155 -7.42 -6.82 1.21
N ALA A 156 -8.03 -7.83 0.61
CA ALA A 156 -7.60 -8.32 -0.69
C ALA A 156 -7.87 -7.26 -1.77
N ALA A 157 -6.90 -6.99 -2.64
CA ALA A 157 -7.04 -5.99 -3.71
C ALA A 157 -8.31 -6.20 -4.55
N ARG A 158 -8.65 -7.46 -4.85
CA ARG A 158 -9.83 -7.80 -5.66
C ARG A 158 -11.20 -7.56 -4.98
N TRP A 159 -11.23 -7.29 -3.67
CA TRP A 159 -12.47 -7.12 -2.89
C TRP A 159 -12.60 -5.73 -2.27
N VAL A 160 -11.50 -4.99 -2.15
CA VAL A 160 -11.48 -3.71 -1.45
C VAL A 160 -12.12 -2.60 -2.26
N ARG A 161 -12.83 -1.71 -1.56
CA ARG A 161 -13.39 -0.49 -2.12
C ARG A 161 -13.41 0.64 -1.10
N LYS A 162 -13.10 1.86 -1.52
CA LYS A 162 -13.33 3.09 -0.77
C LYS A 162 -14.82 3.41 -0.78
N THR A 163 -15.44 3.31 0.38
CA THR A 163 -16.88 3.52 0.59
C THR A 163 -17.21 4.81 1.34
N HIS A 164 -16.20 5.51 1.87
CA HIS A 164 -16.38 6.78 2.56
C HIS A 164 -15.36 7.83 2.10
N ALA A 165 -15.81 9.09 2.01
CA ALA A 165 -14.97 10.21 1.55
C ALA A 165 -14.07 10.78 2.67
N THR A 166 -14.43 10.59 3.94
CA THR A 166 -13.76 11.27 5.09
C THR A 166 -13.48 10.39 6.31
N SER A 167 -13.93 9.13 6.33
CA SER A 167 -13.82 8.28 7.51
C SER A 167 -12.43 7.65 7.54
N PRO A 168 -11.74 7.55 8.70
CA PRO A 168 -10.54 6.73 8.82
C PRO A 168 -10.77 5.26 8.45
N THR A 169 -12.00 4.75 8.58
CA THR A 169 -12.42 3.41 8.14
C THR A 169 -13.09 3.46 6.75
N ALA A 170 -12.46 4.14 5.79
CA ALA A 170 -13.07 4.37 4.48
C ALA A 170 -13.09 3.14 3.57
N PHE A 171 -12.18 2.20 3.76
CA PHE A 171 -12.08 1.00 2.91
C PHE A 171 -12.88 -0.15 3.51
N THR A 172 -13.65 -0.84 2.68
CA THR A 172 -14.38 -2.05 3.07
C THR A 172 -14.20 -3.12 2.00
N SER A 173 -14.48 -4.38 2.34
CA SER A 173 -14.42 -5.50 1.40
C SER A 173 -15.65 -6.38 1.52
N TYR A 174 -16.02 -7.03 0.42
CA TYR A 174 -17.00 -8.11 0.41
C TYR A 174 -16.31 -9.42 0.01
N PRO A 175 -16.37 -10.49 0.83
CA PRO A 175 -17.22 -10.68 2.02
C PRO A 175 -16.69 -10.03 3.32
N GLY A 176 -15.47 -9.49 3.31
CA GLY A 176 -14.85 -8.84 4.47
C GLY A 176 -13.34 -8.69 4.26
N PRO A 177 -12.62 -8.07 5.21
CA PRO A 177 -11.16 -8.10 5.21
C PRO A 177 -10.67 -9.54 5.35
N ILE A 178 -9.49 -9.81 4.80
CA ILE A 178 -8.83 -11.12 4.84
C ILE A 178 -7.97 -11.31 6.09
N GLY A 179 -7.80 -10.27 6.89
CA GLY A 179 -6.99 -10.29 8.09
C GLY A 179 -6.95 -8.95 8.80
N TYR A 180 -6.19 -8.91 9.89
CA TYR A 180 -6.05 -7.74 10.75
C TYR A 180 -4.63 -7.63 11.28
N VAL A 181 -4.23 -6.42 11.69
CA VAL A 181 -3.09 -6.18 12.56
C VAL A 181 -3.63 -5.93 13.97
N ALA A 182 -3.51 -6.90 14.86
CA ALA A 182 -4.03 -6.81 16.23
C ALA A 182 -2.87 -6.95 17.22
N GLU A 183 -2.70 -5.97 18.11
CA GLU A 183 -1.60 -5.94 19.10
C GLU A 183 -0.24 -6.21 18.45
N ASP A 184 0.05 -5.47 17.38
CA ASP A 184 1.29 -5.56 16.60
C ASP A 184 1.49 -6.86 15.81
N ARG A 185 0.49 -7.76 15.79
CA ARG A 185 0.54 -9.05 15.11
C ARG A 185 -0.36 -9.08 13.89
N VAL A 186 0.24 -9.43 12.75
CA VAL A 186 -0.50 -9.74 11.52
C VAL A 186 -1.24 -11.06 11.71
N ARG A 187 -2.52 -11.12 11.35
CA ARG A 187 -3.35 -12.33 11.40
C ARG A 187 -4.17 -12.44 10.13
N ILE A 188 -3.94 -13.48 9.33
CA ILE A 188 -4.75 -13.77 8.14
C ILE A 188 -5.86 -14.76 8.50
N THR A 189 -7.12 -14.35 8.33
CA THR A 189 -8.33 -15.13 8.66
C THR A 189 -8.96 -15.78 7.42
N ALA A 190 -8.73 -15.23 6.23
CA ALA A 190 -9.19 -15.78 4.97
C ALA A 190 -8.12 -15.61 3.89
N ARG A 191 -8.10 -16.51 2.91
CA ARG A 191 -7.21 -16.38 1.74
C ARG A 191 -8.08 -16.27 0.48
N PRO A 192 -7.89 -15.24 -0.35
CA PRO A 192 -8.51 -15.19 -1.67
C PRO A 192 -8.09 -16.42 -2.49
N SER A 193 -8.96 -16.86 -3.40
CA SER A 193 -8.54 -17.83 -4.42
C SER A 193 -7.41 -17.23 -5.26
N ALA A 194 -6.54 -18.11 -5.80
CA ALA A 194 -5.35 -17.73 -6.53
C ALA A 194 -5.61 -16.59 -7.53
N ALA A 195 -4.72 -15.60 -7.52
CA ALA A 195 -4.79 -14.44 -8.39
C ALA A 195 -4.64 -14.85 -9.86
N THR A 196 -5.35 -14.14 -10.74
CA THR A 196 -5.14 -14.25 -12.18
C THR A 196 -3.94 -13.38 -12.53
N ALA A 197 -2.77 -13.99 -12.77
CA ALA A 197 -1.63 -13.25 -13.31
C ALA A 197 -1.83 -13.00 -14.81
N ILE A 198 -1.80 -11.73 -15.22
CA ILE A 198 -1.89 -11.27 -16.61
C ILE A 198 -0.54 -10.66 -16.95
N ASP A 199 0.15 -11.16 -17.98
CA ASP A 199 1.33 -10.48 -18.51
C ASP A 199 0.89 -9.24 -19.31
N PRO A 200 1.13 -8.01 -18.83
CA PRO A 200 0.72 -6.81 -19.54
C PRO A 200 1.51 -6.59 -20.84
N ARG A 201 2.60 -7.35 -21.06
CA ARG A 201 3.41 -7.33 -22.28
C ARG A 201 2.98 -8.40 -23.29
N SER A 202 2.04 -9.27 -22.92
CA SER A 202 1.47 -10.26 -23.81
C SER A 202 0.63 -9.57 -24.89
N ALA A 203 1.04 -9.72 -26.15
CA ALA A 203 0.36 -9.14 -27.31
C ALA A 203 -1.04 -9.73 -27.60
N ALA A 204 -1.48 -10.72 -26.81
CA ALA A 204 -2.81 -11.29 -26.93
C ALA A 204 -3.82 -10.38 -26.22
N VAL A 205 -4.19 -9.26 -26.86
CA VAL A 205 -5.36 -8.49 -26.46
C VAL A 205 -6.57 -9.42 -26.55
N PRO A 206 -7.29 -9.72 -25.45
CA PRO A 206 -8.57 -10.40 -25.56
C PRO A 206 -9.50 -9.49 -26.35
N THR A 207 -9.74 -9.79 -27.62
CA THR A 207 -10.78 -9.11 -28.38
C THR A 207 -12.09 -9.39 -27.68
N ARG A 208 -12.79 -8.34 -27.24
CA ARG A 208 -14.16 -8.45 -26.75
C ARG A 208 -14.98 -9.05 -27.90
N THR A 209 -15.26 -10.35 -27.86
CA THR A 209 -16.24 -10.96 -28.75
C THR A 209 -17.58 -10.26 -28.48
N ALA A 210 -18.09 -9.60 -29.51
CA ALA A 210 -19.37 -8.90 -29.49
C ALA A 210 -20.54 -9.85 -29.20
#